data_AF-A0AAJ6Y5D1-F1
#
_entry.id   AF-A0AAJ6Y5D1-F1
#
_cell.length_a   1.000
_cell.length_b   1.000
_cell.length_c   1.000
_cell.angle_alpha   90.00
_cell.angle_beta   90.00
_cell.angle_gamma   90.00
#
_symmetry.space_group_name_H-M   'P 1'
#
loop_
_entity.id
_entity.type
_entity.pdbx_description
1 polymer ?
#
loop_
_entity_poly.entity_id
_entity_poly.type
_entity_poly.pdbx_seq_one_letter_code
_entity_poly.pdbx_strand_id
1 'polypeptide(L)'
;MPISGHVIYGVAHQHTGGIGSTLFGEEGRVICTSEPIYGEGKDAGDEAGYVVGMSTCYPEPGSIQITAGENLVLESYYSSTQKHTGVMGIFYILVAERTPNPTNFLHSPIHIHEKMKVSASALAIVALLGLAVVAVGLRYRLKKGREEGYQPIMA
;
A
#
# COMPACT_ATOMS: atom_id res chain seq x y z
N MET A 1 -8.40 -28.67 -13.41
CA MET A 1 -9.41 -28.25 -12.41
C MET A 1 -8.69 -27.78 -11.15
N PRO A 2 -9.21 -26.79 -10.41
CA PRO A 2 -8.53 -26.25 -9.24
C PRO A 2 -8.31 -27.31 -8.15
N ILE A 3 -7.16 -27.22 -7.48
CA ILE A 3 -6.91 -27.86 -6.18
C ILE A 3 -7.48 -26.90 -5.14
N SER A 4 -8.42 -27.36 -4.32
CA SER A 4 -9.21 -26.50 -3.40
C SER A 4 -8.37 -25.47 -2.62
N GLY A 5 -8.96 -24.33 -2.29
CA GLY A 5 -8.34 -23.37 -1.37
C GLY A 5 -9.14 -22.09 -1.21
N HIS A 6 -8.65 -21.19 -0.36
CA HIS A 6 -9.29 -19.91 -0.07
C HIS A 6 -8.69 -18.81 -0.93
N VAL A 7 -9.54 -18.02 -1.57
CA VAL A 7 -9.09 -16.86 -2.33
C VAL A 7 -8.60 -15.81 -1.34
N ILE A 8 -7.41 -15.27 -1.58
CA ILE A 8 -6.82 -14.20 -0.74
C ILE A 8 -6.53 -12.92 -1.53
N TYR A 9 -6.53 -13.01 -2.86
CA TYR A 9 -6.35 -11.89 -3.75
C TYR A 9 -6.93 -12.21 -5.12
N GLY A 10 -7.51 -11.20 -5.77
CA GLY A 10 -7.97 -11.27 -7.15
C GLY A 10 -7.78 -9.95 -7.88
N VAL A 11 -7.40 -9.99 -9.15
CA VAL A 11 -7.33 -8.81 -10.01
C VAL A 11 -7.47 -9.24 -11.47
N ALA A 12 -8.23 -8.48 -12.26
CA ALA A 12 -8.27 -8.68 -13.69
C ALA A 12 -7.20 -7.84 -14.39
N HIS A 13 -6.95 -8.16 -15.65
CA HIS A 13 -6.18 -7.34 -16.56
C HIS A 13 -6.95 -7.21 -17.87
N GLN A 14 -7.27 -5.97 -18.24
CA GLN A 14 -7.98 -5.61 -19.45
C GLN A 14 -7.25 -4.49 -20.19
N HIS A 15 -7.42 -4.45 -21.51
CA HIS A 15 -6.96 -3.37 -22.36
C HIS A 15 -8.02 -2.25 -22.43
N THR A 16 -7.66 -1.14 -23.09
CA THR A 16 -8.57 -0.02 -23.37
C THR A 16 -9.89 -0.45 -24.01
N GLY A 17 -10.98 0.07 -23.46
CA GLY A 17 -12.35 -0.32 -23.80
C GLY A 17 -12.92 -1.40 -22.88
N GLY A 18 -12.13 -1.94 -21.94
CA GLY A 18 -12.64 -2.78 -20.86
C GLY A 18 -13.63 -2.01 -19.98
N ILE A 19 -14.71 -2.67 -19.58
CA ILE A 19 -15.74 -2.13 -18.66
C ILE A 19 -15.58 -2.74 -17.28
N GLY A 20 -15.10 -3.98 -17.21
CA GLY A 20 -14.96 -4.74 -15.99
C GLY A 20 -14.81 -6.22 -16.28
N SER A 21 -14.43 -6.97 -15.26
CA SER A 21 -14.23 -8.40 -15.34
C SER A 21 -14.64 -9.03 -14.02
N THR A 22 -15.40 -10.13 -14.07
CA THR A 22 -15.84 -10.84 -12.87
C THR A 22 -15.49 -12.30 -12.97
N LEU A 23 -14.88 -12.81 -11.91
CA LEU A 23 -14.68 -14.25 -11.70
C LEU A 23 -15.82 -14.79 -10.84
N PHE A 24 -16.46 -15.83 -11.34
CA PHE A 24 -17.54 -16.54 -10.68
C PHE A 24 -17.11 -17.96 -10.33
N GLY A 25 -17.60 -18.44 -9.19
CA GLY A 25 -17.65 -19.86 -8.87
C GLY A 25 -18.92 -20.51 -9.39
N GLU A 26 -19.21 -21.71 -8.87
CA GLU A 26 -20.45 -22.41 -9.20
C GLU A 26 -21.70 -21.61 -8.79
N GLU A 27 -22.79 -21.87 -9.51
CA GLU A 27 -24.10 -21.24 -9.28
C GLU A 27 -24.09 -19.70 -9.37
N GLY A 28 -23.10 -19.11 -10.05
CA GLY A 28 -23.01 -17.66 -10.23
C GLY A 28 -22.53 -16.90 -8.99
N ARG A 29 -21.95 -17.59 -8.01
CA ARG A 29 -21.33 -16.95 -6.83
C ARG A 29 -20.17 -16.06 -7.27
N VAL A 30 -20.25 -14.77 -6.99
CA VAL A 30 -19.16 -13.82 -7.27
C VAL A 30 -17.97 -14.11 -6.37
N ILE A 31 -16.81 -14.39 -6.97
CA ILE A 31 -15.52 -14.53 -6.27
C ILE A 31 -14.81 -13.18 -6.20
N CYS A 32 -14.73 -12.47 -7.33
CA CYS A 32 -14.11 -11.16 -7.40
C CYS A 32 -14.60 -10.41 -8.65
N THR A 33 -15.00 -9.16 -8.46
CA THR A 33 -15.24 -8.21 -9.55
C THR A 33 -14.11 -7.18 -9.55
N SER A 34 -13.48 -7.02 -10.70
CA SER A 34 -12.35 -6.12 -10.92
C SER A 34 -12.70 -5.14 -12.03
N GLU A 35 -12.66 -3.86 -11.70
CA GLU A 35 -13.08 -2.74 -12.54
C GLU A 35 -11.86 -1.97 -13.04
N PRO A 36 -11.84 -1.53 -14.31
CA PRO A 36 -10.75 -0.74 -14.84
C PRO A 36 -10.71 0.64 -14.22
N ILE A 37 -9.49 1.10 -13.94
CA ILE A 37 -9.19 2.47 -13.56
C ILE A 37 -8.64 3.14 -14.82
N TYR A 38 -9.36 4.14 -15.31
CA TYR A 38 -8.94 4.91 -16.48
C TYR A 38 -8.16 6.14 -16.05
N GLY A 39 -7.11 6.46 -16.79
CA GLY A 39 -6.38 7.71 -16.63
C GLY A 39 -7.23 8.89 -17.10
N GLU A 40 -6.91 10.08 -16.57
CA GLU A 40 -7.61 11.34 -16.89
C GLU A 40 -6.66 12.45 -17.39
N GLY A 41 -5.35 12.25 -17.21
CA GLY A 41 -4.30 13.22 -17.48
C GLY A 41 -3.45 12.94 -18.73
N LYS A 42 -2.22 13.49 -18.71
CA LYS A 42 -1.22 13.36 -19.78
C LYS A 42 0.10 12.77 -19.29
N ASP A 43 0.19 12.50 -17.99
CA ASP A 43 1.38 12.00 -17.34
C ASP A 43 1.44 10.47 -17.44
N ALA A 44 2.65 9.91 -17.33
CA ALA A 44 2.85 8.47 -17.39
C ALA A 44 2.14 7.77 -16.21
N GLY A 45 1.23 6.84 -16.50
CA GLY A 45 0.40 6.15 -15.50
C GLY A 45 -0.91 6.84 -15.16
N ASP A 46 -1.26 7.92 -15.86
CA ASP A 46 -2.56 8.61 -15.77
C ASP A 46 -3.03 9.07 -17.17
N GLU A 47 -2.66 8.38 -18.24
CA GLU A 47 -2.98 8.82 -19.60
C GLU A 47 -4.49 8.70 -19.90
N ALA A 48 -5.10 9.83 -20.29
CA ALA A 48 -6.51 9.92 -20.62
C ALA A 48 -6.96 8.85 -21.63
N GLY A 49 -7.94 8.04 -21.23
CA GLY A 49 -8.51 6.98 -22.08
C GLY A 49 -7.73 5.66 -22.11
N TYR A 50 -6.63 5.55 -21.35
CA TYR A 50 -5.94 4.28 -21.11
C TYR A 50 -6.41 3.65 -19.81
N VAL A 51 -6.43 2.31 -19.77
CA VAL A 51 -6.56 1.56 -18.52
C VAL A 51 -5.21 1.63 -17.81
N VAL A 52 -5.13 2.41 -16.74
CA VAL A 52 -3.90 2.64 -15.95
C VAL A 52 -3.84 1.75 -14.72
N GLY A 53 -4.93 1.07 -14.39
CA GLY A 53 -5.00 0.11 -13.30
C GLY A 53 -6.29 -0.71 -13.34
N MET A 54 -6.39 -1.65 -12.40
CA MET A 54 -7.58 -2.47 -12.19
C MET A 54 -7.83 -2.57 -10.69
N SER A 55 -9.09 -2.51 -10.27
CA SER A 55 -9.43 -2.70 -8.86
C SER A 55 -9.13 -4.13 -8.41
N THR A 56 -8.75 -4.29 -7.16
CA THR A 56 -8.30 -5.55 -6.59
C THR A 56 -9.29 -6.03 -5.54
N CYS A 57 -9.46 -7.35 -5.42
CA CYS A 57 -10.22 -7.98 -4.36
C CYS A 57 -9.28 -8.51 -3.28
N TYR A 58 -9.57 -8.15 -2.03
CA TYR A 58 -8.99 -8.75 -0.83
C TYR A 58 -10.13 -9.28 0.05
N PRO A 59 -10.63 -10.49 -0.23
CA PRO A 59 -11.73 -11.06 0.56
C PRO A 59 -11.30 -11.31 2.01
N GLU A 60 -12.26 -11.25 2.93
CA GLU A 60 -12.02 -11.62 4.33
C GLU A 60 -11.45 -13.06 4.40
N PRO A 61 -10.43 -13.33 5.24
CA PRO A 61 -9.82 -14.65 5.31
C PRO A 61 -10.85 -15.75 5.57
N GLY A 62 -10.97 -16.70 4.65
CA GLY A 62 -11.90 -17.83 4.76
C GLY A 62 -13.30 -17.58 4.20
N SER A 63 -13.63 -16.34 3.82
CA SER A 63 -14.97 -16.00 3.31
C SER A 63 -15.26 -16.57 1.92
N ILE A 64 -14.23 -16.76 1.10
CA ILE A 64 -14.35 -17.28 -0.26
C ILE A 64 -13.45 -18.50 -0.43
N GLN A 65 -14.07 -19.66 -0.55
CA GLN A 65 -13.39 -20.93 -0.87
C GLN A 65 -13.72 -21.34 -2.30
N ILE A 66 -12.71 -21.87 -3.00
CA ILE A 66 -12.83 -22.61 -4.25
C ILE A 66 -12.67 -24.08 -3.91
N THR A 67 -13.65 -24.90 -4.28
CA THR A 67 -13.63 -26.34 -4.00
C THR A 67 -12.86 -27.10 -5.08
N ALA A 68 -12.38 -28.31 -4.73
CA ALA A 68 -11.62 -29.11 -5.67
C ALA A 68 -12.55 -29.59 -6.79
N GLY A 69 -12.18 -29.33 -8.04
CA GLY A 69 -13.05 -29.64 -9.18
C GLY A 69 -14.05 -28.55 -9.57
N GLU A 70 -14.18 -27.48 -8.78
CA GLU A 70 -15.15 -26.40 -9.05
C GLU A 70 -14.93 -25.77 -10.43
N ASN A 71 -16.02 -25.57 -11.16
CA ASN A 71 -15.99 -24.81 -12.40
C ASN A 71 -15.97 -23.30 -12.11
N LEU A 72 -14.94 -22.62 -12.58
CA LEU A 72 -14.83 -21.17 -12.51
C LEU A 72 -15.20 -20.55 -13.85
N VAL A 73 -16.03 -19.52 -13.82
CA VAL A 73 -16.42 -18.75 -15.02
C VAL A 73 -15.83 -17.36 -14.94
N LEU A 74 -15.06 -17.00 -15.96
CA LEU A 74 -14.50 -15.66 -16.12
C LEU A 74 -15.31 -14.90 -17.17
N GLU A 75 -15.95 -13.81 -16.77
CA GLU A 75 -16.59 -12.87 -17.68
C GLU A 75 -15.75 -11.61 -17.81
N SER A 76 -15.45 -11.20 -19.05
CA SER A 76 -14.69 -10.00 -19.36
C SER A 76 -15.50 -9.09 -20.29
N TYR A 77 -15.91 -7.94 -19.78
CA TYR A 77 -16.79 -6.99 -20.46
C TYR A 77 -15.99 -5.89 -21.14
N TYR A 78 -16.37 -5.60 -22.39
CA TYR A 78 -15.77 -4.55 -23.22
C TYR A 78 -16.86 -3.73 -23.90
N SER A 79 -16.62 -2.42 -24.03
CA SER A 79 -17.51 -1.51 -24.73
C SER A 79 -17.34 -1.64 -26.24
N SER A 80 -18.42 -1.98 -26.93
CA SER A 80 -18.46 -2.03 -28.40
C SER A 80 -18.58 -0.65 -29.07
N THR A 81 -18.61 0.45 -28.30
CA THR A 81 -18.75 1.81 -28.85
C THR A 81 -17.47 2.32 -29.53
N GLN A 82 -16.33 1.71 -29.24
CA GLN A 82 -15.04 2.03 -29.84
C GLN A 82 -14.39 0.80 -30.46
N LYS A 83 -13.57 1.01 -31.51
CA LYS A 83 -12.79 -0.07 -32.10
C LYS A 83 -11.69 -0.50 -31.12
N HIS A 84 -11.54 -1.80 -30.92
CA HIS A 84 -10.43 -2.37 -30.17
C HIS A 84 -9.33 -2.80 -31.15
N THR A 85 -8.08 -2.47 -30.84
CA THR A 85 -6.92 -3.04 -31.53
C THR A 85 -6.67 -4.48 -31.08
N GLY A 86 -7.02 -4.80 -29.83
CA GLY A 86 -7.06 -6.13 -29.25
C GLY A 86 -7.62 -6.08 -27.83
N VAL A 87 -8.42 -7.08 -27.47
CA VAL A 87 -8.97 -7.24 -26.11
C VAL A 87 -8.16 -8.26 -25.32
N MET A 88 -8.17 -8.15 -23.99
CA MET A 88 -7.55 -9.11 -23.08
C MET A 88 -8.46 -9.41 -21.88
N GLY A 89 -8.65 -10.68 -21.56
CA GLY A 89 -9.49 -11.12 -20.44
C GLY A 89 -8.70 -12.00 -19.49
N ILE A 90 -7.62 -11.48 -18.94
CA ILE A 90 -6.81 -12.21 -17.95
C ILE A 90 -7.36 -11.93 -16.56
N PHE A 91 -7.39 -12.96 -15.72
CA PHE A 91 -7.72 -12.82 -14.31
C PHE A 91 -6.68 -13.56 -13.47
N TYR A 92 -6.08 -12.84 -12.54
CA TYR A 92 -5.08 -13.36 -11.62
C TYR A 92 -5.72 -13.57 -10.25
N ILE A 93 -5.57 -14.76 -9.69
CA ILE A 93 -5.99 -15.07 -8.33
C ILE A 93 -4.84 -15.67 -7.54
N LEU A 94 -4.78 -15.32 -6.27
CA LEU A 94 -3.95 -16.02 -5.29
C LEU A 94 -4.86 -16.83 -4.37
N VAL A 95 -4.51 -18.09 -4.19
CA VAL A 95 -5.27 -19.05 -3.40
C VAL A 95 -4.35 -19.64 -2.32
N ALA A 96 -4.84 -19.64 -1.09
CA ALA A 96 -4.17 -20.26 0.05
C ALA A 96 -4.85 -21.58 0.43
N GLU A 97 -4.07 -22.64 0.62
CA GLU A 97 -4.59 -23.95 1.02
C GLU A 97 -5.24 -23.90 2.42
N ARG A 98 -4.63 -23.15 3.35
CA ARG A 98 -5.13 -22.94 4.71
C ARG A 98 -5.24 -21.46 5.00
N THR A 99 -6.36 -21.04 5.56
CA THR A 99 -6.48 -19.72 6.16
C THR A 99 -5.97 -19.79 7.60
N PRO A 100 -5.27 -18.74 8.09
CA PRO A 100 -4.84 -18.74 9.48
C PRO A 100 -6.08 -18.80 10.38
N ASN A 101 -6.17 -19.89 11.14
CA ASN A 101 -7.22 -20.07 12.14
C ASN A 101 -7.17 -18.87 13.11
N PRO A 102 -8.28 -18.18 13.42
CA PRO A 102 -8.28 -17.04 14.34
C PRO A 102 -7.61 -17.37 15.69
N THR A 103 -7.64 -18.64 16.10
CA THR A 103 -6.98 -19.17 17.30
C THR A 103 -5.45 -19.23 17.24
N ASN A 104 -4.83 -19.27 16.05
CA ASN A 104 -3.37 -19.31 15.88
C ASN A 104 -2.73 -17.91 15.88
N PHE A 105 -3.50 -16.84 15.72
CA PHE A 105 -3.00 -15.47 15.88
C PHE A 105 -2.68 -15.12 17.35
N LEU A 106 -3.22 -15.86 18.32
CA LEU A 106 -2.92 -15.65 19.74
C LEU A 106 -1.49 -16.06 20.13
N HIS A 107 -0.77 -16.80 19.29
CA HIS A 107 0.61 -17.25 19.57
C HIS A 107 1.69 -16.61 18.70
N SER A 108 1.30 -15.70 17.80
CA SER A 108 2.26 -14.88 17.09
C SER A 108 2.40 -13.58 17.87
N PRO A 109 3.58 -13.23 18.44
CA PRO A 109 3.82 -11.86 18.84
C PRO A 109 3.92 -11.07 17.53
N ILE A 110 2.78 -10.69 16.97
CA ILE A 110 2.71 -9.62 15.98
C ILE A 110 3.24 -8.42 16.74
N HIS A 111 4.49 -8.04 16.47
CA HIS A 111 4.97 -6.70 16.69
C HIS A 111 4.12 -5.79 15.81
N ILE A 112 2.91 -5.50 16.28
CA ILE A 112 2.14 -4.37 15.80
C ILE A 112 3.08 -3.20 16.07
N HIS A 113 3.53 -2.57 14.98
CA HIS A 113 4.15 -1.26 15.04
C HIS A 113 3.05 -0.30 15.49
N GLU A 114 2.75 -0.35 16.79
CA GLU A 114 1.92 0.61 17.47
C GLU A 114 2.61 1.95 17.25
N LYS A 115 1.86 2.91 16.67
CA LYS A 115 2.30 4.29 16.44
C LYS A 115 3.29 4.69 17.52
N MET A 116 4.55 4.88 17.12
CA MET A 116 5.67 5.18 18.01
C MET A 116 5.29 6.39 18.88
N LYS A 117 4.75 6.13 20.07
CA LYS A 117 4.56 7.16 21.10
C LYS A 117 5.97 7.50 21.54
N VAL A 118 6.50 8.57 20.97
CA VAL A 118 7.79 9.15 21.36
C VAL A 118 7.80 9.22 22.89
N SER A 119 8.65 8.40 23.51
CA SER A 119 8.67 8.30 24.96
C SER A 119 9.08 9.65 25.54
N ALA A 120 8.55 9.99 26.72
CA ALA A 120 8.94 11.21 27.42
C ALA A 120 10.48 11.32 27.60
N SER A 121 11.18 10.19 27.67
CA SER A 121 12.64 10.13 27.69
C SER A 121 13.29 10.60 26.39
N ALA A 122 12.73 10.29 25.22
CA ALA A 122 13.24 10.78 23.94
C ALA A 122 13.10 12.30 23.81
N LEU A 123 11.97 12.87 24.26
CA LEU A 123 11.79 14.32 24.32
C LEU A 123 12.75 14.99 25.31
N ALA A 124 13.00 14.36 26.46
CA ALA A 124 13.96 14.86 27.44
C ALA A 124 15.39 14.90 26.89
N ILE A 125 15.81 13.88 26.12
CA ILE A 125 17.14 13.86 25.49
C ILE A 125 17.29 15.00 24.48
N VAL A 126 16.29 15.24 23.63
CA VAL A 126 16.32 16.35 22.66
C VAL A 126 16.38 17.71 23.37
N ALA A 127 15.61 17.89 24.45
CA ALA A 127 15.64 19.11 25.24
C ALA A 127 17.01 19.36 25.89
N LEU A 128 17.65 18.31 26.44
CA LEU A 128 18.98 18.41 27.05
C LEU A 128 20.06 18.76 26.03
N LEU A 129 20.01 18.16 24.83
CA LEU A 129 20.94 18.50 23.74
C LEU A 129 20.75 19.94 23.28
N GLY A 130 19.50 20.41 23.15
CA GLY A 130 19.19 21.81 22.83
C GLY A 130 19.77 22.79 23.86
N LEU A 131 19.58 22.51 25.16
CA LEU A 131 20.14 23.33 26.23
C LEU A 131 21.67 23.37 26.23
N ALA A 132 22.33 22.25 25.94
CA ALA A 132 23.79 22.20 25.85
C ALA A 132 24.32 23.08 24.71
N VAL A 133 23.68 23.05 23.54
CA VAL A 133 24.06 23.91 22.39
C VAL A 133 23.88 25.38 22.73
N VAL A 134 22.77 25.77 23.38
CA VAL A 134 22.55 27.15 23.83
C VAL A 134 23.60 27.57 24.85
N ALA A 135 23.92 26.73 25.82
CA ALA A 135 24.96 27.02 26.82
C ALA A 135 26.34 27.20 26.19
N VAL A 136 26.70 26.36 25.21
CA VAL A 136 27.94 26.49 24.43
C VAL A 136 27.95 27.79 23.62
N GLY A 137 26.84 28.12 22.95
CA GLY A 137 26.68 29.37 22.20
C GLY A 137 26.81 30.61 23.10
N LEU A 138 26.18 30.60 24.27
CA LEU A 138 26.30 31.67 25.27
C LEU A 138 27.73 31.79 25.80
N ARG A 139 28.40 30.67 26.11
CA ARG A 139 29.81 30.69 26.50
C ARG A 139 30.72 31.22 25.40
N TYR A 140 30.47 30.83 24.15
CA TYR A 140 31.21 31.34 23.00
C TYR A 140 31.03 32.86 22.83
N ARG A 141 29.79 33.36 22.95
CA ARG A 141 29.48 34.79 22.90
C ARG A 141 30.12 35.58 24.04
N LEU A 142 30.05 35.06 25.27
CA LEU A 142 30.70 35.67 26.44
C LEU A 142 32.22 35.68 26.33
N LYS A 143 32.82 34.61 25.77
CA LYS A 143 34.27 34.57 25.51
C LYS A 143 34.66 35.58 24.42
N LYS A 144 33.90 35.66 23.33
CA LYS A 144 34.13 36.63 22.24
C LYS A 144 34.01 38.08 22.73
N GLY A 145 33.02 38.40 23.56
CA GLY A 145 32.88 39.73 24.16
C GLY A 145 33.99 40.11 25.16
N ARG A 146 34.75 39.12 25.67
CA ARG A 146 35.88 39.32 26.58
C ARG A 146 37.22 39.48 25.84
N GLU A 147 37.32 39.00 24.60
CA GLU A 147 38.52 39.17 23.74
C GLU A 147 38.55 40.55 23.03
N GLU A 148 37.42 41.24 22.87
CA GLU A 148 37.37 42.59 22.29
C GLU A 148 37.76 43.73 23.28
N GLY A 149 38.14 43.38 24.51
CA GLY A 149 38.54 44.31 25.58
C GLY A 149 40.04 44.39 25.81
N TYR A 150 40.85 44.68 24.77
CA TYR A 150 42.24 45.11 24.95
C TYR A 150 42.57 46.21 23.93
N GLN A 151 42.53 47.47 24.38
CA GLN A 151 43.20 48.57 23.68
C GLN A 151 44.69 48.50 24.05
N PRO A 152 45.62 48.39 23.08
CA PRO A 152 47.04 48.49 23.38
C PRO A 152 47.38 49.94 23.77
N ILE A 153 48.07 50.09 24.90
CA ILE A 153 48.72 51.34 25.30
C ILE A 153 49.90 51.54 24.34
N MET A 154 49.88 52.61 23.54
CA MET A 154 51.05 53.04 22.78
C MET A 154 52.04 53.70 23.74
N ALA A 155 53.26 53.18 23.77
CA ALA A 155 54.47 53.83 24.29
C ALA A 155 55.61 53.57 23.30
#